data_AF-M6FDX2-F1
#
_entry.id   AF-M6FDX2-F1
#
_cell.length_a   1.000
_cell.length_b   1.000
_cell.length_c   1.000
_cell.angle_alpha   90.00
_cell.angle_beta   90.00
_cell.angle_gamma   90.00
#
_symmetry.space_group_name_H-M   'P 1'
#
loop_
_entity.id
_entity.type
_entity.pdbx_description
1 polymer ?
#
loop_
_entity_poly.entity_id
_entity_poly.type
_entity_poly.pdbx_seq_one_letter_code
_entity_poly.pdbx_strand_id
1 'polypeptide(L)'
;MKGFFSWAGRALVFFILALIGTEILLNLLKSPSLQFYRDQKLLHRYNPVYYVDLAPNQDIYIRHFAGKWEGRFRTNSLGMRGLEEPDLNKPQLACLGDSLVMGFGVSDEDTFCNLLNGIELKGGARQTLNLAVDAYGSLGALRRLKDMAPKLKNLKEVLFFVSGNDFTIPEELRAKGILPDDEIDEIRNRDPNFNRNFRIQFELSRASYTLQALKLAFEQLKVQYGFTLFRLRSEWNSTGLSSASTAEQTPAKYMRDSFFRISETKCDPAKTDIFEKTNVFAVPNPDVMSKEEYKKNIVPNRFRITFPVGKKNRLLVLWNHFRKSHNKHMTKWWNTQDREEFG
;
A
#
# COMPACT_ATOMS: atom_id res chain seq x y z
N MET A 1 -6.21 -27.94 -44.77
CA MET A 1 -5.13 -27.25 -44.03
C MET A 1 -4.86 -25.81 -44.47
N LYS A 2 -4.90 -25.43 -45.77
CA LYS A 2 -4.64 -24.05 -46.22
C LYS A 2 -5.60 -22.97 -45.66
N GLY A 3 -6.85 -23.31 -45.34
CA GLY A 3 -7.84 -22.37 -44.78
C GLY A 3 -7.69 -22.08 -43.28
N PHE A 4 -7.08 -22.97 -42.51
CA PHE A 4 -6.92 -22.76 -41.05
C PHE A 4 -5.83 -21.73 -40.75
N PHE A 5 -4.68 -21.82 -41.45
CA PHE A 5 -3.59 -20.86 -41.30
C PHE A 5 -3.96 -19.45 -41.75
N SER A 6 -4.83 -19.30 -42.77
CA SER A 6 -5.30 -17.99 -43.21
C SER A 6 -6.27 -17.36 -42.20
N TRP A 7 -7.11 -18.17 -41.54
CA TRP A 7 -7.99 -17.69 -40.48
C TRP A 7 -7.21 -17.30 -39.21
N ALA A 8 -6.28 -18.14 -38.75
CA ALA A 8 -5.43 -17.84 -37.61
C ALA A 8 -4.58 -16.57 -37.85
N GLY A 9 -4.04 -16.39 -39.06
CA GLY A 9 -3.32 -15.19 -39.45
C GLY A 9 -4.19 -13.92 -39.40
N ARG A 10 -5.42 -13.99 -39.93
CA ARG A 10 -6.37 -12.86 -39.86
C ARG A 10 -6.76 -12.52 -38.43
N ALA A 11 -7.00 -13.53 -37.59
CA ALA A 11 -7.31 -13.32 -36.18
C ALA A 11 -6.14 -12.64 -35.45
N LEU A 12 -4.91 -13.10 -35.67
CA LEU A 12 -3.72 -12.49 -35.09
C LEU A 12 -3.55 -11.02 -35.51
N VAL A 13 -3.70 -10.73 -36.79
CA VAL A 13 -3.63 -9.35 -37.31
C VAL A 13 -4.72 -8.48 -36.67
N PHE A 14 -5.95 -8.99 -36.56
CA PHE A 14 -7.04 -8.29 -35.88
C PHE A 14 -6.70 -7.97 -34.42
N PHE A 15 -6.18 -8.94 -33.66
CA PHE A 15 -5.79 -8.71 -32.26
C PHE A 15 -4.66 -7.67 -32.13
N ILE A 16 -3.66 -7.70 -33.01
CA ILE A 16 -2.59 -6.71 -33.01
C ILE A 16 -3.16 -5.31 -33.29
N LEU A 17 -4.02 -5.18 -34.30
CA LEU A 17 -4.67 -3.90 -34.62
C LEU A 17 -5.54 -3.41 -33.47
N ALA A 18 -6.28 -4.30 -32.81
CA ALA A 18 -7.08 -3.97 -31.64
C ALA A 18 -6.20 -3.46 -30.49
N LEU A 19 -5.09 -4.14 -30.17
CA LEU A 19 -4.15 -3.72 -29.13
C LEU A 19 -3.53 -2.35 -29.42
N ILE A 20 -3.09 -2.12 -30.67
CA ILE A 20 -2.54 -0.82 -31.09
C ILE A 20 -3.62 0.27 -31.01
N GLY A 21 -4.82 -0.01 -31.52
CA GLY A 21 -5.95 0.93 -31.49
C GLY A 21 -6.35 1.31 -30.06
N THR A 22 -6.43 0.32 -29.15
CA THR A 22 -6.69 0.57 -27.73
C THR A 22 -5.56 1.34 -27.07
N GLU A 23 -4.29 1.05 -27.39
CA GLU A 23 -3.15 1.78 -26.86
C GLU A 23 -3.20 3.26 -27.25
N ILE A 24 -3.45 3.55 -28.53
CA ILE A 24 -3.60 4.92 -29.03
C ILE A 24 -4.79 5.60 -28.34
N LEU A 25 -5.94 4.94 -28.28
CA LEU A 25 -7.14 5.49 -27.66
C LEU A 25 -6.93 5.83 -26.18
N LEU A 26 -6.35 4.92 -25.40
CA LEU A 26 -6.09 5.14 -23.97
C LEU A 26 -5.05 6.25 -23.75
N ASN A 27 -4.01 6.32 -24.59
CA ASN A 27 -3.03 7.42 -24.55
C ASN A 27 -3.63 8.79 -24.89
N LEU A 28 -4.68 8.83 -25.72
CA LEU A 28 -5.40 10.07 -26.04
C LEU A 28 -6.41 10.45 -24.95
N LEU A 29 -7.17 9.49 -24.43
CA LEU A 29 -8.20 9.73 -23.43
C LEU A 29 -7.63 10.11 -22.06
N LYS A 30 -6.51 9.51 -21.66
CA LYS A 30 -5.83 9.72 -20.37
C LYS A 30 -6.81 9.86 -19.19
N SER A 31 -7.69 8.87 -19.02
CA SER A 31 -8.65 8.91 -17.93
C SER A 31 -7.92 9.09 -16.58
N PRO A 32 -8.42 9.95 -15.67
CA PRO A 32 -7.70 10.28 -14.44
C PRO A 32 -7.29 9.07 -13.60
N SER A 33 -8.15 8.05 -13.53
CA SER A 33 -7.85 6.79 -12.84
C SER A 33 -6.70 6.02 -13.47
N LEU A 34 -6.72 5.82 -14.79
CA LEU A 34 -5.68 5.06 -15.46
C LEU A 34 -4.36 5.84 -15.50
N GLN A 35 -4.41 7.16 -15.69
CA GLN A 35 -3.23 8.04 -15.62
C GLN A 35 -2.58 7.99 -14.24
N PHE A 36 -3.36 8.02 -13.16
CA PHE A 36 -2.82 7.87 -11.79
C PHE A 36 -2.02 6.58 -11.61
N TYR A 37 -2.57 5.43 -12.00
CA TYR A 37 -1.84 4.16 -11.93
C TYR A 37 -0.65 4.14 -12.90
N ARG A 38 -0.76 4.79 -14.07
CA ARG A 38 0.33 4.90 -15.05
C ARG A 38 1.52 5.65 -14.46
N ASP A 39 1.27 6.80 -13.86
CA ASP A 39 2.30 7.66 -13.30
C ASP A 39 3.03 6.96 -12.15
N GLN A 40 2.30 6.25 -11.29
CA GLN A 40 2.91 5.36 -10.31
C GLN A 40 3.75 4.28 -10.99
N LYS A 41 3.27 3.63 -12.05
CA LYS A 41 4.05 2.60 -12.74
C LYS A 41 5.31 3.13 -13.41
N LEU A 42 5.30 4.37 -13.89
CA LEU A 42 6.47 5.04 -14.47
C LEU A 42 7.50 5.44 -13.42
N LEU A 43 7.03 5.87 -12.24
CA LEU A 43 7.87 6.19 -11.10
C LEU A 43 8.70 4.97 -10.63
N HIS A 44 8.18 3.77 -10.82
CA HIS A 44 8.81 2.53 -10.39
C HIS A 44 9.62 1.83 -11.50
N ARG A 45 10.58 1.02 -11.09
CA ARG A 45 11.32 0.06 -11.91
C ARG A 45 11.32 -1.32 -11.28
N TYR A 46 11.56 -2.34 -12.09
CA TYR A 46 11.82 -3.68 -11.60
C TYR A 46 13.22 -3.78 -10.96
N ASN A 47 13.31 -4.49 -9.84
CA ASN A 47 14.57 -4.88 -9.20
C ASN A 47 14.58 -6.40 -8.96
N PRO A 48 15.63 -7.14 -9.34
CA PRO A 48 15.65 -8.60 -9.20
C PRO A 48 15.80 -9.12 -7.76
N VAL A 49 16.16 -8.26 -6.79
CA VAL A 49 16.40 -8.65 -5.40
C VAL A 49 15.20 -8.35 -4.50
N TYR A 50 14.53 -7.23 -4.75
CA TYR A 50 13.42 -6.75 -3.94
C TYR A 50 12.24 -6.23 -4.78
N TYR A 51 12.13 -6.75 -6.01
CA TYR A 51 11.02 -6.67 -6.97
C TYR A 51 10.68 -5.29 -7.52
N VAL A 52 10.39 -4.32 -6.64
CA VAL A 52 9.99 -2.96 -7.00
C VAL A 52 10.98 -1.99 -6.38
N ASP A 53 11.41 -1.01 -7.16
CA ASP A 53 12.26 0.09 -6.73
C ASP A 53 11.78 1.38 -7.39
N LEU A 54 12.22 2.53 -6.89
CA LEU A 54 12.02 3.79 -7.60
C LEU A 54 12.99 3.88 -8.79
N ALA A 55 12.47 4.28 -9.94
CA ALA A 55 13.30 4.56 -11.10
C ALA A 55 14.17 5.81 -10.81
N PRO A 56 15.43 5.85 -11.25
CA PRO A 56 16.29 7.01 -11.07
C PRO A 56 15.87 8.15 -12.02
N ASN A 57 16.20 9.38 -11.65
CA ASN A 57 15.99 10.59 -12.46
C ASN A 57 14.56 10.75 -12.97
N GLN A 58 13.56 10.43 -12.14
CA GLN A 58 12.16 10.66 -12.47
C GLN A 58 11.73 12.04 -11.97
N ASP A 59 10.80 12.64 -12.71
CA ASP A 59 10.09 13.85 -12.33
C ASP A 59 8.67 13.74 -12.85
N ILE A 60 7.76 13.34 -11.97
CA ILE A 60 6.39 12.98 -12.32
C ILE A 60 5.46 13.75 -11.40
N TYR A 61 4.44 14.41 -11.95
CA TYR A 61 3.38 14.99 -11.15
C TYR A 61 2.24 13.99 -11.03
N ILE A 62 1.94 13.54 -9.81
CA ILE A 62 0.91 12.53 -9.56
C ILE A 62 -0.29 13.22 -8.94
N ARG A 63 -1.47 13.02 -9.55
CA ARG A 63 -2.76 13.43 -9.00
C ARG A 63 -3.59 12.19 -8.71
N HIS A 64 -4.06 12.05 -7.47
CA HIS A 64 -5.00 10.99 -7.11
C HIS A 64 -6.27 11.13 -7.94
N PHE A 65 -6.77 10.03 -8.50
CA PHE A 65 -7.92 10.04 -9.42
C PHE A 65 -9.20 10.61 -8.80
N ALA A 66 -9.37 10.44 -7.49
CA ALA A 66 -10.48 11.02 -6.71
C ALA A 66 -10.19 12.42 -6.13
N GLY A 67 -9.10 13.08 -6.54
CA GLY A 67 -8.74 14.43 -6.07
C GLY A 67 -8.37 14.53 -4.59
N LYS A 68 -7.98 13.41 -3.95
CA LYS A 68 -7.66 13.37 -2.52
C LYS A 68 -6.33 14.03 -2.17
N TRP A 69 -5.38 13.93 -3.09
CA TRP A 69 -4.04 14.50 -2.98
C TRP A 69 -3.44 14.63 -4.37
N GLU A 70 -2.47 15.51 -4.48
CA GLU A 70 -1.60 15.63 -5.65
C GLU A 70 -0.23 16.10 -5.16
N GLY A 71 0.82 15.76 -5.91
CA GLY A 71 2.16 16.15 -5.55
C GLY A 71 3.15 15.90 -6.65
N ARG A 72 4.25 16.63 -6.62
CA ARG A 72 5.39 16.37 -7.51
C ARG A 72 6.26 15.29 -6.90
N PHE A 73 6.60 14.31 -7.73
CA PHE A 73 7.37 13.13 -7.36
C PHE A 73 8.69 13.12 -8.11
N ARG A 74 9.80 13.46 -7.42
CA ARG A 74 11.14 13.42 -8.02
C ARG A 74 12.03 12.36 -7.38
N THR A 75 12.92 11.79 -8.18
CA THR A 75 13.95 10.85 -7.72
C THR A 75 15.31 11.24 -8.27
N ASN A 76 16.33 11.08 -7.44
CA ASN A 76 17.71 11.38 -7.82
C ASN A 76 18.35 10.26 -8.66
N SER A 77 19.65 10.38 -8.94
CA SER A 77 20.39 9.43 -9.78
C SER A 77 20.43 7.99 -9.25
N LEU A 78 20.21 7.81 -7.94
CA LEU A 78 20.19 6.50 -7.28
C LEU A 78 18.77 5.93 -7.13
N GLY A 79 17.74 6.67 -7.56
CA GLY A 79 16.34 6.29 -7.31
C GLY A 79 15.96 6.46 -5.84
N MET A 80 16.52 7.44 -5.15
CA MET A 80 16.02 7.88 -3.84
C MET A 80 15.03 9.02 -4.05
N ARG A 81 14.04 9.12 -3.16
CA ARG A 81 13.04 10.18 -3.21
C ARG A 81 13.69 11.55 -2.90
N GLY A 82 13.40 12.55 -3.73
CA GLY A 82 14.01 13.89 -3.69
C GLY A 82 15.09 14.08 -4.77
N LEU A 83 15.49 15.34 -5.00
CA LEU A 83 16.52 15.70 -5.99
C LEU A 83 17.95 15.72 -5.43
N GLU A 84 18.10 15.80 -4.11
CA GLU A 84 19.43 15.92 -3.50
C GLU A 84 20.24 14.64 -3.71
N GLU A 85 21.41 14.79 -4.32
CA GLU A 85 22.39 13.71 -4.43
C GLU A 85 23.12 13.53 -3.09
N PRO A 86 23.54 12.30 -2.74
CA PRO A 86 24.35 12.07 -1.54
C PRO A 86 25.64 12.87 -1.58
N ASP A 87 25.80 13.78 -0.63
CA ASP A 87 27.04 14.51 -0.41
C ASP A 87 28.01 13.60 0.33
N LEU A 88 29.15 13.32 -0.31
CA LEU A 88 30.16 12.39 0.21
C LEU A 88 30.83 12.90 1.49
N ASN A 89 30.79 14.20 1.76
CA ASN A 89 31.47 14.85 2.87
C ASN A 89 30.52 15.09 4.06
N LYS A 90 29.22 15.18 3.82
CA LYS A 90 28.23 15.38 4.90
C LYS A 90 27.87 14.07 5.58
N PRO A 91 27.75 14.04 6.91
CA PRO A 91 27.16 12.90 7.59
C PRO A 91 25.72 12.66 7.11
N GLN A 92 25.36 11.42 6.81
CA GLN A 92 24.07 11.08 6.19
C GLN A 92 23.16 10.32 7.17
N LEU A 93 21.86 10.64 7.12
CA LEU A 93 20.77 9.94 7.78
C LEU A 93 19.85 9.33 6.71
N ALA A 94 19.77 8.01 6.64
CA ALA A 94 18.83 7.34 5.74
C ALA A 94 17.45 7.19 6.40
N CYS A 95 16.40 7.68 5.76
CA CYS A 95 15.02 7.38 6.10
C CYS A 95 14.60 6.10 5.37
N LEU A 96 14.13 5.12 6.13
CA LEU A 96 13.81 3.79 5.61
C LEU A 96 12.40 3.38 6.06
N GLY A 97 11.65 2.76 5.17
CA GLY A 97 10.28 2.31 5.42
C GLY A 97 9.54 2.10 4.09
N ASP A 98 8.23 2.29 4.14
CA ASP A 98 7.28 2.02 3.06
C ASP A 98 6.75 3.30 2.40
N SER A 99 5.51 3.26 1.87
CA SER A 99 4.80 4.41 1.30
C SER A 99 4.68 5.59 2.26
N LEU A 100 4.57 5.36 3.59
CA LEU A 100 4.51 6.45 4.57
C LEU A 100 5.82 7.23 4.60
N VAL A 101 6.95 6.51 4.62
CA VAL A 101 8.27 7.13 4.65
C VAL A 101 8.65 7.71 3.30
N MET A 102 8.28 7.03 2.22
CA MET A 102 8.43 7.52 0.86
C MET A 102 7.71 8.87 0.67
N GLY A 103 6.67 9.13 1.47
CA GLY A 103 5.84 10.33 1.37
C GLY A 103 4.81 10.20 0.24
N PHE A 104 4.23 9.01 0.09
CA PHE A 104 3.08 8.83 -0.77
C PHE A 104 1.96 9.76 -0.30
N GLY A 105 1.35 10.51 -1.23
CA GLY A 105 0.34 11.51 -0.88
C GLY A 105 0.84 12.94 -0.70
N VAL A 106 2.15 13.20 -0.74
CA VAL A 106 2.72 14.56 -0.57
C VAL A 106 3.81 14.88 -1.60
N SER A 107 4.06 16.17 -1.84
CA SER A 107 5.17 16.64 -2.67
C SER A 107 6.53 16.39 -1.99
N ASP A 108 7.63 16.43 -2.76
CA ASP A 108 8.98 16.16 -2.26
C ASP A 108 9.34 16.99 -1.01
N GLU A 109 9.01 18.28 -1.03
CA GLU A 109 9.28 19.26 0.03
C GLU A 109 8.57 18.93 1.35
N ASP A 110 7.41 18.28 1.26
CA ASP A 110 6.53 17.95 2.37
C ASP A 110 6.80 16.55 2.94
N THR A 111 7.67 15.75 2.28
CA THR A 111 8.05 14.46 2.83
C THR A 111 8.75 14.67 4.17
N PHE A 112 8.38 13.88 5.18
CA PHE A 112 8.97 14.05 6.51
C PHE A 112 10.51 13.90 6.47
N CYS A 113 11.03 13.05 5.57
CA CYS A 113 12.47 12.87 5.40
C CYS A 113 13.13 14.17 4.90
N ASN A 114 12.52 14.86 3.94
CA ASN A 114 13.00 16.17 3.48
C ASN A 114 12.94 17.22 4.59
N LEU A 115 11.88 17.22 5.40
CA LEU A 115 11.74 18.13 6.54
C LEU A 115 12.78 17.89 7.65
N LEU A 116 13.42 16.72 7.68
CA LEU A 116 14.52 16.40 8.59
C LEU A 116 15.89 16.80 8.03
N ASN A 117 15.98 17.31 6.78
CA ASN A 117 17.25 17.68 6.19
C ASN A 117 17.92 18.80 7.00
N GLY A 118 19.20 18.63 7.33
CA GLY A 118 19.93 19.56 8.20
C GLY A 118 19.67 19.35 9.69
N ILE A 119 18.97 18.30 10.11
CA ILE A 119 18.78 18.00 11.54
C ILE A 119 20.12 17.87 12.26
N GLU A 120 20.26 18.62 13.35
CA GLU A 120 21.43 18.59 14.21
C GLU A 120 21.39 17.37 15.13
N LEU A 121 22.31 16.42 14.89
CA LEU A 121 22.54 15.26 15.75
C LEU A 121 23.96 15.30 16.29
N LYS A 122 24.31 14.32 17.14
CA LYS A 122 25.68 14.24 17.67
C LYS A 122 26.68 14.12 16.52
N GLY A 123 27.56 15.11 16.40
CA GLY A 123 28.54 15.22 15.33
C GLY A 123 28.06 16.00 14.10
N GLY A 124 27.10 16.91 14.26
CA GLY A 124 26.71 17.94 13.28
C GLY A 124 25.47 17.59 12.44
N ALA A 125 25.05 18.56 11.62
CA ALA A 125 23.93 18.46 10.69
C ALA A 125 24.00 17.19 9.82
N ARG A 126 22.85 16.54 9.63
CA ARG A 126 22.71 15.39 8.72
C ARG A 126 22.11 15.81 7.39
N GLN A 127 22.66 15.28 6.31
CA GLN A 127 21.91 15.18 5.06
C GLN A 127 20.96 14.00 5.16
N THR A 128 19.67 14.24 4.93
CA THR A 128 18.66 13.17 4.94
C THR A 128 18.45 12.61 3.56
N LEU A 129 18.42 11.28 3.46
CA LEU A 129 18.23 10.55 2.20
C LEU A 129 17.04 9.62 2.34
N ASN A 130 16.04 9.76 1.48
CA ASN A 130 14.83 8.94 1.55
C ASN A 130 14.98 7.67 0.69
N LEU A 131 15.25 6.55 1.37
CA LEU A 131 15.46 5.23 0.77
C LEU A 131 14.18 4.40 0.71
N ALA A 132 13.06 4.93 1.21
CA ALA A 132 11.80 4.20 1.25
C ALA A 132 11.17 4.05 -0.13
N VAL A 133 10.43 2.95 -0.29
CA VAL A 133 9.68 2.58 -1.48
C VAL A 133 8.34 2.04 -1.00
N ASP A 134 7.27 2.25 -1.75
CA ASP A 134 5.95 1.74 -1.39
C ASP A 134 5.91 0.21 -1.28
N ALA A 135 4.95 -0.27 -0.47
CA ALA A 135 4.71 -1.71 -0.23
C ALA A 135 5.93 -2.49 0.28
N TYR A 136 6.89 -1.83 0.94
CA TYR A 136 7.97 -2.53 1.63
C TYR A 136 7.56 -2.93 3.04
N GLY A 137 7.75 -4.20 3.37
CA GLY A 137 7.96 -4.64 4.75
C GLY A 137 9.42 -4.47 5.19
N SER A 138 9.72 -4.90 6.40
CA SER A 138 11.03 -4.83 7.04
C SER A 138 12.11 -5.58 6.25
N LEU A 139 11.77 -6.70 5.60
CA LEU A 139 12.69 -7.45 4.75
C LEU A 139 13.06 -6.68 3.48
N GLY A 140 12.08 -6.07 2.81
CA GLY A 140 12.28 -5.23 1.62
C GLY A 140 13.15 -4.00 1.95
N ALA A 141 12.80 -3.31 3.04
CA ALA A 141 13.57 -2.20 3.58
C ALA A 141 15.03 -2.58 3.87
N LEU A 142 15.27 -3.73 4.51
CA LEU A 142 16.62 -4.23 4.79
C LEU A 142 17.40 -4.54 3.51
N ARG A 143 16.77 -5.16 2.51
CA ARG A 143 17.40 -5.46 1.21
C ARG A 143 17.80 -4.18 0.49
N ARG A 144 16.93 -3.17 0.48
CA ARG A 144 17.21 -1.85 -0.09
C ARG A 144 18.35 -1.14 0.63
N LEU A 145 18.36 -1.17 1.97
CA LEU A 145 19.47 -0.61 2.76
C LEU A 145 20.80 -1.30 2.44
N LYS A 146 20.82 -2.63 2.29
CA LYS A 146 22.05 -3.37 1.94
C LYS A 146 22.58 -3.00 0.55
N ASP A 147 21.70 -2.76 -0.42
CA ASP A 147 22.08 -2.32 -1.76
C ASP A 147 22.54 -0.84 -1.79
N MET A 148 21.92 0.02 -0.98
CA MET A 148 22.24 1.46 -0.96
C MET A 148 23.42 1.82 -0.07
N ALA A 149 23.59 1.19 1.10
CA ALA A 149 24.61 1.57 2.08
C ALA A 149 26.05 1.63 1.50
N PRO A 150 26.49 0.71 0.63
CA PRO A 150 27.81 0.82 -0.01
C PRO A 150 27.98 2.06 -0.91
N LYS A 151 26.89 2.62 -1.42
CA LYS A 151 26.85 3.82 -2.28
C LYS A 151 26.83 5.11 -1.43
N LEU A 152 26.49 5.00 -0.15
CA LEU A 152 26.37 6.09 0.81
C LEU A 152 27.61 6.17 1.73
N LYS A 153 28.68 6.80 1.22
CA LYS A 153 30.02 6.79 1.86
C LYS A 153 30.03 7.28 3.31
N ASN A 154 29.10 8.15 3.70
CA ASN A 154 29.07 8.76 5.02
C ASN A 154 27.75 8.52 5.77
N LEU A 155 27.10 7.38 5.53
CA LEU A 155 25.93 6.94 6.28
C LEU A 155 26.27 6.71 7.76
N LYS A 156 25.71 7.54 8.64
CA LYS A 156 25.93 7.47 10.09
C LYS A 156 24.76 6.85 10.84
N GLU A 157 23.55 7.16 10.42
CA GLU A 157 22.33 6.73 11.06
C GLU A 157 21.30 6.25 10.03
N VAL A 158 20.42 5.35 10.48
CA VAL A 158 19.23 4.92 9.74
C VAL A 158 18.03 5.15 10.67
N LEU A 159 17.07 5.93 10.18
CA LEU A 159 15.77 6.10 10.81
C LEU A 159 14.79 5.17 10.09
N PHE A 160 14.48 4.05 10.73
CA PHE A 160 13.58 3.04 10.19
C PHE A 160 12.19 3.17 10.82
N PHE A 161 11.17 3.35 9.97
CA PHE A 161 9.77 3.26 10.37
C PHE A 161 9.20 1.92 9.93
N VAL A 162 8.79 1.15 10.92
CA VAL A 162 8.02 -0.08 10.70
C VAL A 162 6.59 0.32 10.40
N SER A 163 6.04 -0.22 9.32
CA SER A 163 4.67 0.08 8.89
C SER A 163 3.73 -1.10 9.09
N GLY A 164 2.46 -0.90 8.71
CA GLY A 164 1.43 -1.94 8.79
C GLY A 164 1.74 -3.20 7.94
N ASN A 165 2.65 -3.09 6.97
CA ASN A 165 3.06 -4.18 6.09
C ASN A 165 3.73 -5.35 6.85
N ASP A 166 4.34 -5.05 8.00
CA ASP A 166 4.99 -6.03 8.89
C ASP A 166 4.04 -6.59 9.96
N PHE A 167 2.83 -6.04 10.09
CA PHE A 167 1.94 -6.42 11.18
C PHE A 167 1.18 -7.71 10.87
N THR A 168 0.88 -8.45 11.94
CA THR A 168 0.13 -9.70 11.84
C THR A 168 -1.28 -9.42 11.36
N ILE A 169 -1.64 -10.10 10.28
CA ILE A 169 -2.97 -10.04 9.70
C ILE A 169 -3.91 -10.94 10.52
N PRO A 170 -5.08 -10.45 10.97
CA PRO A 170 -6.09 -11.27 11.66
C PRO A 170 -6.42 -12.54 10.89
N GLU A 171 -6.69 -13.64 11.61
CA GLU A 171 -6.92 -14.95 11.01
C GLU A 171 -8.07 -14.93 9.99
N GLU A 172 -9.08 -14.09 10.20
CA GLU A 172 -10.22 -13.92 9.29
C GLU A 172 -9.81 -13.32 7.95
N LEU A 173 -8.84 -12.41 7.94
CA LEU A 173 -8.27 -11.83 6.71
C LEU A 173 -7.28 -12.80 6.06
N ARG A 174 -6.53 -13.55 6.87
CA ARG A 174 -5.64 -14.61 6.40
C ARG A 174 -6.41 -15.73 5.69
N ALA A 175 -7.57 -16.12 6.23
CA ALA A 175 -8.48 -17.07 5.60
C ALA A 175 -9.05 -16.59 4.26
N LYS A 176 -9.03 -15.27 4.01
CA LYS A 176 -9.37 -14.65 2.72
C LYS A 176 -8.17 -14.52 1.78
N GLY A 177 -7.00 -15.03 2.17
CA GLY A 177 -5.77 -15.00 1.37
C GLY A 177 -4.96 -13.70 1.51
N ILE A 178 -5.30 -12.84 2.49
CA ILE A 178 -4.50 -11.65 2.79
C ILE A 178 -3.37 -12.06 3.73
N LEU A 179 -2.14 -11.98 3.25
CA LEU A 179 -0.94 -12.38 3.98
C LEU A 179 -0.07 -11.14 4.30
N PRO A 180 0.73 -11.16 5.38
CA PRO A 180 1.77 -10.17 5.60
C PRO A 180 2.77 -10.13 4.44
N ASP A 181 3.38 -8.98 4.17
CA ASP A 181 4.28 -8.81 3.03
C ASP A 181 5.52 -9.72 3.09
N ASP A 182 6.03 -9.98 4.29
CA ASP A 182 7.16 -10.90 4.49
C ASP A 182 6.80 -12.35 4.11
N GLU A 183 5.58 -12.82 4.44
CA GLU A 183 5.10 -14.15 4.03
C GLU A 183 4.92 -14.22 2.51
N ILE A 184 4.37 -13.16 1.91
CA ILE A 184 4.23 -13.06 0.45
C ILE A 184 5.60 -13.12 -0.21
N ASP A 185 6.59 -12.37 0.30
CA ASP A 185 7.94 -12.36 -0.24
C ASP A 185 8.63 -13.71 -0.11
N GLU A 186 8.41 -14.44 0.99
CA GLU A 186 8.89 -15.83 1.10
C GLU A 186 8.26 -16.75 0.05
N ILE A 187 6.94 -16.67 -0.16
CA ILE A 187 6.24 -17.46 -1.17
C ILE A 187 6.80 -17.15 -2.57
N ARG A 188 7.01 -15.86 -2.88
CA ARG A 188 7.62 -15.41 -4.14
C ARG A 188 9.03 -15.96 -4.33
N ASN A 189 9.86 -15.97 -3.27
CA ASN A 189 11.23 -16.47 -3.34
C ASN A 189 11.30 -17.99 -3.58
N ARG A 190 10.24 -18.75 -3.23
CA ARG A 190 10.16 -20.20 -3.46
C ARG A 190 9.75 -20.57 -4.88
N ASP A 191 9.12 -19.67 -5.64
CA ASP A 191 8.76 -19.91 -7.04
C ASP A 191 9.91 -19.51 -7.98
N PRO A 192 10.59 -20.49 -8.64
CA PRO A 192 11.72 -20.21 -9.51
C PRO A 192 11.35 -19.38 -10.76
N ASN A 193 10.07 -19.36 -11.13
CA ASN A 193 9.58 -18.61 -12.28
C ASN A 193 9.02 -17.23 -11.90
N PHE A 194 8.81 -16.95 -10.61
CA PHE A 194 8.16 -15.72 -10.16
C PHE A 194 8.88 -14.48 -10.68
N ASN A 195 10.20 -14.40 -10.47
CA ASN A 195 11.02 -13.26 -10.91
C ASN A 195 10.88 -12.97 -12.40
N ARG A 196 10.93 -14.03 -13.24
CA ARG A 196 10.79 -13.88 -14.69
C ARG A 196 9.40 -13.36 -15.05
N ASN A 197 8.36 -13.99 -14.51
CA ASN A 197 6.97 -13.67 -14.82
C ASN A 197 6.60 -12.26 -14.31
N PHE A 198 7.03 -11.91 -13.09
CA PHE A 198 6.84 -10.60 -12.50
C PHE A 198 7.56 -9.53 -13.31
N ARG A 199 8.81 -9.74 -13.72
CA ARG A 199 9.54 -8.81 -14.60
C ARG A 199 8.79 -8.56 -15.90
N ILE A 200 8.37 -9.63 -16.60
CA ILE A 200 7.63 -9.52 -17.86
C ILE A 200 6.35 -8.73 -17.64
N GLN A 201 5.55 -9.12 -16.65
CA GLN A 201 4.29 -8.43 -16.32
C GLN A 201 4.53 -6.95 -15.97
N PHE A 202 5.51 -6.67 -15.13
CA PHE A 202 5.85 -5.32 -14.68
C PHE A 202 6.25 -4.45 -15.87
N GLU A 203 7.22 -4.87 -16.67
CA GLU A 203 7.73 -4.09 -17.80
C GLU A 203 6.66 -3.92 -18.89
N LEU A 204 5.86 -4.95 -19.17
CA LEU A 204 4.74 -4.84 -20.11
C LEU A 204 3.70 -3.82 -19.64
N SER A 205 3.30 -3.87 -18.38
CA SER A 205 2.36 -2.90 -17.80
C SER A 205 2.97 -1.49 -17.67
N ARG A 206 4.30 -1.39 -17.60
CA ARG A 206 5.02 -0.12 -17.62
C ARG A 206 5.25 0.41 -19.04
N ALA A 207 5.23 -0.43 -20.06
CA ALA A 207 5.40 0.01 -21.45
C ALA A 207 4.07 0.37 -22.13
N SER A 208 2.97 -0.31 -21.77
CA SER A 208 1.68 -0.20 -22.46
C SER A 208 0.54 0.17 -21.52
N TYR A 209 -0.23 1.20 -21.90
CA TYR A 209 -1.51 1.55 -21.28
C TYR A 209 -2.52 0.42 -21.35
N THR A 210 -2.60 -0.26 -22.49
CA THR A 210 -3.54 -1.36 -22.73
C THR A 210 -3.26 -2.53 -21.79
N LEU A 211 -2.00 -2.93 -21.66
CA LEU A 211 -1.61 -4.02 -20.76
C LEU A 211 -1.76 -3.64 -19.30
N GLN A 212 -1.53 -2.37 -18.94
CA GLN A 212 -1.85 -1.86 -17.61
C GLN A 212 -3.35 -1.92 -17.32
N ALA A 213 -4.18 -1.42 -18.23
CA ALA A 213 -5.64 -1.44 -18.08
C ALA A 213 -6.17 -2.87 -17.98
N LEU A 214 -5.66 -3.79 -18.81
CA LEU A 214 -6.01 -5.21 -18.74
C LEU A 214 -5.63 -5.83 -17.40
N LYS A 215 -4.42 -5.52 -16.89
CA LYS A 215 -3.98 -5.97 -15.57
C LYS A 215 -4.94 -5.46 -14.48
N LEU A 216 -5.24 -4.17 -14.46
CA LEU A 216 -6.14 -3.57 -13.46
C LEU A 216 -7.55 -4.18 -13.55
N ALA A 217 -8.09 -4.34 -14.76
CA ALA A 217 -9.38 -4.97 -14.99
C ALA A 217 -9.41 -6.43 -14.51
N PHE A 218 -8.32 -7.17 -14.72
CA PHE A 218 -8.20 -8.55 -14.25
C PHE A 218 -8.13 -8.64 -12.72
N GLU A 219 -7.35 -7.78 -12.05
CA GLU A 219 -7.34 -7.75 -10.58
C GLU A 219 -8.70 -7.34 -10.02
N GLN A 220 -9.36 -6.32 -10.59
CA GLN A 220 -10.71 -5.94 -10.18
C GLN A 220 -11.71 -7.07 -10.37
N LEU A 221 -11.63 -7.81 -11.49
CA LEU A 221 -12.51 -8.94 -11.76
C LEU A 221 -12.34 -10.05 -10.72
N LYS A 222 -11.12 -10.35 -10.29
CA LYS A 222 -10.89 -11.33 -9.21
C LYS A 222 -11.55 -10.90 -7.90
N VAL A 223 -11.39 -9.63 -7.53
CA VAL A 223 -11.99 -9.06 -6.32
C VAL A 223 -13.52 -9.14 -6.39
N GLN A 224 -14.10 -8.68 -7.49
CA GLN A 224 -15.55 -8.73 -7.72
C GLN A 224 -16.09 -10.16 -7.74
N TYR A 225 -15.35 -11.09 -8.33
CA TYR A 225 -15.69 -12.51 -8.30
C TYR A 225 -15.68 -13.07 -6.88
N GLY A 226 -14.65 -12.76 -6.09
CA GLY A 226 -14.56 -13.15 -4.68
C GLY A 226 -15.72 -12.62 -3.84
N PHE A 227 -16.05 -11.33 -3.98
CA PHE A 227 -17.21 -10.73 -3.31
C PHE A 227 -18.53 -11.33 -3.75
N THR A 228 -18.71 -11.57 -5.06
CA THR A 228 -19.93 -12.19 -5.60
C THR A 228 -20.11 -13.59 -5.05
N LEU A 229 -19.04 -14.40 -5.04
CA LEU A 229 -19.08 -15.76 -4.50
C LEU A 229 -19.37 -15.76 -3.00
N PHE A 230 -18.73 -14.86 -2.24
CA PHE A 230 -19.00 -14.69 -0.81
C PHE A 230 -20.46 -14.32 -0.56
N ARG A 231 -21.00 -13.35 -1.31
CA ARG A 231 -22.40 -12.93 -1.20
C ARG A 231 -23.35 -14.08 -1.55
N LEU A 232 -23.13 -14.78 -2.65
CA LEU A 232 -23.93 -15.94 -3.03
C LEU A 232 -23.93 -17.02 -1.96
N ARG A 233 -22.78 -17.30 -1.34
CA ARG A 233 -22.67 -18.26 -0.25
C ARG A 233 -23.40 -17.77 1.01
N SER A 234 -23.27 -16.49 1.34
CA SER A 234 -23.97 -15.88 2.48
C SER A 234 -25.48 -15.91 2.29
N GLU A 235 -25.97 -15.58 1.10
CA GLU A 235 -27.38 -15.66 0.72
C GLU A 235 -27.86 -17.12 0.75
N TRP A 236 -27.10 -18.06 0.19
CA TRP A 236 -27.44 -19.48 0.25
C TRP A 236 -27.55 -19.97 1.70
N ASN A 237 -26.62 -19.58 2.58
CA ASN A 237 -26.67 -19.92 3.99
C ASN A 237 -27.88 -19.28 4.70
N SER A 238 -28.28 -18.06 4.34
CA SER A 238 -29.44 -17.41 4.98
C SER A 238 -30.78 -18.03 4.60
N THR A 239 -30.87 -18.75 3.46
CA THR A 239 -32.10 -19.46 3.07
C THR A 239 -32.49 -20.60 4.03
N GLY A 240 -31.58 -21.11 4.86
CA GLY A 240 -31.82 -22.31 5.66
C GLY A 240 -31.72 -23.63 4.88
N LEU A 241 -31.37 -23.58 3.58
CA LEU A 241 -31.22 -24.76 2.71
C LEU A 241 -29.77 -25.26 2.63
N SER A 242 -28.83 -24.52 3.21
CA SER A 242 -27.41 -24.89 3.24
C SER A 242 -27.12 -25.77 4.44
N SER A 243 -26.19 -26.71 4.29
CA SER A 243 -25.65 -27.47 5.43
C SER A 243 -24.89 -26.59 6.43
N ALA A 244 -24.53 -25.36 6.04
CA ALA A 244 -23.89 -24.37 6.89
C ALA A 244 -24.89 -23.35 7.49
N SER A 245 -26.20 -23.51 7.26
CA SER A 245 -27.23 -22.66 7.87
C SER A 245 -27.35 -22.92 9.37
N THR A 246 -27.61 -21.86 10.15
CA THR A 246 -27.91 -21.99 11.58
C THR A 246 -29.36 -22.44 11.80
N ALA A 247 -29.69 -22.96 12.99
CA ALA A 247 -31.06 -23.38 13.33
C ALA A 247 -32.10 -22.25 13.23
N GLU A 248 -31.66 -21.00 13.30
CA GLU A 248 -32.50 -19.80 13.20
C GLU A 248 -32.76 -19.38 11.75
N GLN A 249 -31.98 -19.88 10.79
CA GLN A 249 -32.11 -19.59 9.37
C GLN A 249 -33.04 -20.64 8.75
N THR A 250 -34.25 -20.24 8.37
CA THR A 250 -35.25 -21.12 7.74
C THR A 250 -35.75 -20.49 6.44
N PRO A 251 -36.24 -21.29 5.47
CA PRO A 251 -36.77 -20.76 4.22
C PRO A 251 -37.91 -19.76 4.43
N ALA A 252 -38.79 -20.02 5.41
CA ALA A 252 -39.89 -19.12 5.76
C ALA A 252 -39.39 -17.78 6.31
N LYS A 253 -38.37 -17.79 7.18
CA LYS A 253 -37.75 -16.57 7.71
C LYS A 253 -37.03 -15.79 6.60
N TYR A 254 -36.27 -16.48 5.75
CA TYR A 254 -35.60 -15.84 4.60
C TYR A 254 -36.59 -15.16 3.66
N MET A 255 -37.68 -15.85 3.29
CA MET A 255 -38.74 -15.28 2.45
C MET A 255 -39.39 -14.08 3.11
N ARG A 256 -39.65 -14.15 4.43
CA ARG A 256 -40.17 -13.03 5.21
C ARG A 256 -39.21 -11.84 5.17
N ASP A 257 -37.95 -12.04 5.54
CA ASP A 257 -36.98 -10.95 5.68
C ASP A 257 -36.58 -10.32 4.34
N SER A 258 -36.53 -11.12 3.26
CA SER A 258 -36.11 -10.63 1.93
C SER A 258 -37.22 -9.87 1.20
N PHE A 259 -38.47 -10.30 1.33
CA PHE A 259 -39.58 -9.77 0.52
C PHE A 259 -40.58 -8.95 1.32
N PHE A 260 -40.67 -9.17 2.63
CA PHE A 260 -41.59 -8.46 3.50
C PHE A 260 -40.79 -7.54 4.42
N ARG A 261 -40.39 -6.39 3.88
CA ARG A 261 -39.91 -5.30 4.72
C ARG A 261 -41.05 -4.85 5.61
N ILE A 262 -40.96 -5.16 6.90
CA ILE A 262 -41.75 -4.46 7.89
C ILE A 262 -41.29 -3.00 7.77
N SER A 263 -42.20 -2.10 7.40
CA SER A 263 -41.96 -0.66 7.46
C SER A 263 -41.33 -0.39 8.83
N GLU A 264 -40.07 0.05 8.87
CA GLU A 264 -39.49 0.55 10.12
C GLU A 264 -40.50 1.57 10.65
N THR A 265 -41.10 1.25 11.79
CA THR A 265 -41.97 2.17 12.50
C THR A 265 -41.18 3.45 12.67
N LYS A 266 -41.67 4.51 12.01
CA LYS A 266 -41.20 5.90 12.00
C LYS A 266 -40.00 6.13 12.91
N CYS A 267 -38.87 6.53 12.35
CA CYS A 267 -37.79 7.19 13.09
C CYS A 267 -38.45 8.18 14.05
N ASP A 268 -38.48 7.84 15.34
CA ASP A 268 -39.04 8.72 16.35
C ASP A 268 -38.00 9.83 16.52
N PRO A 269 -38.27 11.07 16.08
CA PRO A 269 -37.29 12.14 16.19
C PRO A 269 -36.95 12.46 17.65
N ALA A 270 -37.71 11.93 18.61
CA ALA A 270 -37.45 12.03 20.04
C ALA A 270 -36.55 10.90 20.60
N LYS A 271 -36.33 9.81 19.86
CA LYS A 271 -35.34 8.79 20.23
C LYS A 271 -33.99 9.14 19.64
N THR A 272 -33.22 9.91 20.40
CA THR A 272 -31.76 9.89 20.34
C THR A 272 -31.27 8.54 20.87
N ASP A 273 -31.49 7.46 20.10
CA ASP A 273 -30.69 6.26 20.26
C ASP A 273 -29.29 6.66 19.77
N ILE A 274 -28.49 7.16 20.71
CA ILE A 274 -27.04 7.25 20.56
C ILE A 274 -26.65 5.82 20.18
N PHE A 275 -26.14 5.64 18.96
CA PHE A 275 -25.45 4.41 18.60
C PHE A 275 -24.28 4.25 19.57
N GLU A 276 -24.51 3.59 20.70
CA GLU A 276 -23.45 3.03 21.52
C GLU A 276 -22.80 1.99 20.63
N LYS A 277 -21.70 2.39 20.00
CA LYS A 277 -20.78 1.48 19.33
C LYS A 277 -20.25 0.52 20.39
N THR A 278 -20.94 -0.58 20.60
CA THR A 278 -20.67 -1.58 21.64
C THR A 278 -19.30 -2.28 21.47
N ASN A 279 -18.58 -2.00 20.38
CA ASN A 279 -17.26 -2.55 20.08
C ASN A 279 -16.18 -1.49 19.80
N VAL A 280 -16.41 -0.22 20.09
CA VAL A 280 -15.30 0.75 20.13
C VAL A 280 -14.88 0.91 21.57
N PHE A 281 -13.80 0.23 21.96
CA PHE A 281 -13.07 0.57 23.17
C PHE A 281 -12.88 2.09 23.17
N ALA A 282 -13.45 2.78 24.16
CA ALA A 282 -13.26 4.20 24.33
C ALA A 282 -11.76 4.44 24.45
N VAL A 283 -11.14 4.97 23.40
CA VAL A 283 -9.74 5.38 23.44
C VAL A 283 -9.69 6.51 24.47
N PRO A 284 -8.94 6.36 25.58
CA PRO A 284 -8.95 7.35 26.64
C PRO A 284 -8.57 8.73 26.08
N ASN A 285 -9.40 9.72 26.34
CA ASN A 285 -9.13 11.10 25.93
C ASN A 285 -7.87 11.59 26.66
N PRO A 286 -6.77 11.92 25.96
CA PRO A 286 -5.51 12.34 26.59
C PRO A 286 -5.63 13.65 27.37
N ASP A 287 -6.70 14.42 27.18
CA ASP A 287 -6.94 15.66 27.90
C ASP A 287 -7.51 15.46 29.32
N VAL A 288 -7.95 14.23 29.65
CA VAL A 288 -8.60 13.91 30.94
C VAL A 288 -7.76 12.98 31.83
N MET A 289 -6.72 12.35 31.29
CA MET A 289 -5.84 11.45 32.05
C MET A 289 -4.55 12.15 32.49
N SER A 290 -4.09 11.80 33.70
CA SER A 290 -2.75 12.18 34.15
C SER A 290 -1.66 11.53 33.28
N LYS A 291 -0.50 12.19 33.18
CA LYS A 291 0.62 11.75 32.34
C LYS A 291 1.17 10.38 32.77
N GLU A 292 1.01 10.06 34.05
CA GLU A 292 1.42 8.82 34.70
C GLU A 292 0.46 7.67 34.35
N GLU A 293 -0.84 7.93 34.35
CA GLU A 293 -1.89 6.97 34.02
C GLU A 293 -1.88 6.59 32.54
N TYR A 294 -1.63 7.57 31.66
CA TYR A 294 -1.44 7.32 30.22
C TYR A 294 -0.27 6.37 29.92
N LYS A 295 0.87 6.57 30.61
CA LYS A 295 2.06 5.73 30.44
C LYS A 295 1.82 4.29 30.90
N LYS A 296 1.02 4.09 31.95
CA LYS A 296 0.72 2.78 32.52
C LYS A 296 -0.22 1.95 31.63
N ASN A 297 -1.20 2.60 31.00
CA ASN A 297 -2.29 1.91 30.30
C ASN A 297 -2.07 1.74 28.79
N ILE A 298 -1.24 2.57 28.15
CA ILE A 298 -1.17 2.63 26.66
C ILE A 298 0.23 2.34 26.10
N VAL A 299 1.30 2.40 26.91
CA VAL A 299 2.65 2.09 26.43
C VAL A 299 2.94 0.61 26.70
N PRO A 300 2.83 -0.30 25.70
CA PRO A 300 3.37 -1.64 25.88
C PRO A 300 4.88 -1.53 26.12
N ASN A 301 5.37 -2.36 27.04
CA ASN A 301 6.78 -2.45 27.43
C ASN A 301 7.71 -2.30 26.21
N ARG A 302 8.72 -1.44 26.35
CA ARG A 302 9.73 -1.16 25.31
C ARG A 302 10.33 -2.47 24.80
N PHE A 303 9.94 -2.91 23.60
CA PHE A 303 10.67 -3.94 22.88
C PHE A 303 11.99 -3.34 22.39
N ARG A 304 13.10 -3.87 22.91
CA ARG A 304 14.44 -3.54 22.47
C ARG A 304 14.87 -4.61 21.48
N ILE A 305 14.66 -4.37 20.19
CA ILE A 305 15.16 -5.26 19.14
C ILE A 305 16.60 -4.84 18.84
N THR A 306 17.56 -5.67 19.25
CA THR A 306 18.99 -5.52 18.92
C THR A 306 19.35 -6.50 17.82
N PHE A 307 19.65 -5.99 16.62
CA PHE A 307 20.28 -6.79 15.57
C PHE A 307 21.81 -6.74 15.71
N PRO A 308 22.52 -7.87 15.61
CA PRO A 308 23.97 -7.86 15.52
C PRO A 308 24.38 -7.41 14.11
N VAL A 309 24.63 -6.10 13.94
CA VAL A 309 25.32 -5.59 12.75
C VAL A 309 26.80 -5.45 13.08
N GLY A 310 27.63 -6.21 12.39
CA GLY A 310 29.09 -6.16 12.51
C GLY A 310 29.62 -4.73 12.35
N LYS A 311 30.45 -4.33 13.32
CA LYS A 311 31.26 -3.10 13.43
C LYS A 311 30.64 -1.80 12.88
N LYS A 312 30.11 -1.02 13.84
CA LYS A 312 30.05 0.46 13.92
C LYS A 312 28.90 1.25 13.24
N ASN A 313 27.72 0.68 12.99
CA ASN A 313 26.52 1.48 12.69
C ASN A 313 25.47 1.32 13.81
N ARG A 314 24.93 2.45 14.32
CA ARG A 314 23.85 2.46 15.33
C ARG A 314 22.50 2.60 14.60
N LEU A 315 21.64 1.60 14.73
CA LEU A 315 20.24 1.70 14.34
C LEU A 315 19.48 2.42 15.46
N LEU A 316 18.81 3.54 15.15
CA LEU A 316 18.01 4.29 16.11
C LEU A 316 16.53 4.16 15.71
N VAL A 317 15.79 3.36 16.47
CA VAL A 317 14.32 3.28 16.34
C VAL A 317 13.74 4.39 17.22
N LEU A 318 13.27 5.48 16.60
CA LEU A 318 12.61 6.59 17.29
C LEU A 318 11.09 6.46 17.15
N TRP A 319 10.46 5.95 18.21
CA TRP A 319 9.01 6.05 18.42
C TRP A 319 8.80 6.88 19.67
N ASN A 320 8.74 8.22 19.57
CA ASN A 320 8.17 9.14 20.58
C ASN A 320 8.49 10.61 20.24
N HIS A 321 7.82 11.22 19.24
CA HIS A 321 7.57 12.68 19.26
C HIS A 321 6.54 13.22 18.26
N PHE A 322 6.05 12.42 17.31
CA PHE A 322 5.39 12.95 16.11
C PHE A 322 3.85 13.08 16.19
N ARG A 323 3.28 13.49 17.33
CA ARG A 323 1.81 13.59 17.47
C ARG A 323 1.24 14.96 17.82
N LYS A 324 2.07 15.97 18.08
CA LYS A 324 1.57 17.28 18.58
C LYS A 324 1.21 18.33 17.53
N SER A 325 1.40 18.13 16.22
CA SER A 325 1.04 19.19 15.24
C SER A 325 0.23 18.82 13.98
N HIS A 326 -0.04 17.55 13.64
CA HIS A 326 -0.65 17.23 12.32
C HIS A 326 -1.77 16.16 12.34
N ASN A 327 -2.69 16.24 13.32
CA ASN A 327 -3.61 15.15 13.66
C ASN A 327 -4.99 15.13 12.95
N LYS A 328 -5.21 15.93 11.90
CA LYS A 328 -6.50 15.93 11.15
C LYS A 328 -6.45 15.37 9.73
N HIS A 329 -5.29 15.40 9.05
CA HIS A 329 -5.18 14.93 7.67
C HIS A 329 -4.67 13.47 7.55
N MET A 330 -3.70 13.04 8.36
CA MET A 330 -3.15 11.67 8.27
C MET A 330 -4.12 10.57 8.72
N THR A 331 -4.91 10.81 9.77
CA THR A 331 -5.87 9.82 10.32
C THR A 331 -7.05 9.56 9.37
N LYS A 332 -7.38 10.56 8.54
CA LYS A 332 -8.37 10.41 7.45
C LYS A 332 -7.75 9.61 6.30
N TRP A 333 -6.48 9.85 5.99
CA TRP A 333 -5.74 9.17 4.92
C TRP A 333 -5.59 7.66 5.19
N TRP A 334 -5.17 7.27 6.41
CA TRP A 334 -4.97 5.86 6.81
C TRP A 334 -6.25 5.02 6.69
N ASN A 335 -7.41 5.57 7.10
CA ASN A 335 -8.70 4.87 7.00
C ASN A 335 -9.26 4.74 5.57
N THR A 336 -8.70 5.47 4.60
CA THR A 336 -9.19 5.43 3.20
C THR A 336 -8.34 4.54 2.30
N GLN A 337 -7.07 4.29 2.66
CA GLN A 337 -6.18 3.43 1.88
C GLN A 337 -6.62 1.95 1.95
N ASP A 338 -6.98 1.46 3.15
CA ASP A 338 -7.48 0.09 3.35
C ASP A 338 -8.82 -0.23 2.65
N ARG A 339 -9.62 0.80 2.31
CA ARG A 339 -10.92 0.60 1.63
C ARG A 339 -10.87 0.72 0.12
N GLU A 340 -9.84 1.38 -0.43
CA GLU A 340 -9.77 1.68 -1.87
C GLU A 340 -8.67 0.90 -2.59
N GLU A 341 -7.64 0.42 -1.88
CA GLU A 341 -6.67 -0.53 -2.47
C GLU A 341 -7.19 -1.99 -2.44
N PHE A 342 -8.24 -2.27 -1.66
CA PHE A 342 -8.91 -3.59 -1.57
C PHE A 342 -10.43 -3.54 -1.84
N GLY A 343 -10.92 -2.49 -2.51
CA GLY A 343 -12.34 -2.25 -2.82
C GLY A 343 -12.82 -2.72 -4.18
#